data_AF-S7UZP3-F1
#
_entry.id   AF-S7UZP3-F1
#
_cell.length_a   1.000
_cell.length_b   1.000
_cell.length_c   1.000
_cell.angle_alpha   90.00
_cell.angle_beta   90.00
_cell.angle_gamma   90.00
#
_symmetry.space_group_name_H-M   'P 1'
#
loop_
_entity.id
_entity.type
_entity.pdbx_description
1 polymer ?
#
loop_
_entity_poly.entity_id
_entity_poly.type
_entity_poly.pdbx_seq_one_letter_code
_entity_poly.pdbx_strand_id
1 'polypeptide(L)'
;MKQDPFGNLTDWGTVLDLFEELGDNGTLSECQPGLVRILRYKGNWRLREEALKRIGEIQNPSDELISQVMTILADDNIYYDVRILAGEALTRILRNIDNDYSDKISMDVRKITEKLRSTPQPPLFENALRHLYSEATHPEVM
;
A
#
# COMPACT_ATOMS: atom_id res chain seq x y z
N MET A 1 16.28 14.42 -1.87
CA MET A 1 16.57 13.36 -0.87
C MET A 1 15.25 12.93 -0.29
N LYS A 2 14.82 11.69 -0.52
CA LYS A 2 13.64 11.15 0.16
C LYS A 2 14.02 10.90 1.61
N GLN A 3 13.25 11.43 2.56
CA GLN A 3 13.63 11.43 3.97
C GLN A 3 12.92 10.30 4.72
N ASP A 4 13.50 9.87 5.84
CA ASP A 4 12.87 8.98 6.80
C ASP A 4 12.79 9.72 8.14
N PRO A 5 11.73 10.51 8.39
CA PRO A 5 11.62 11.34 9.58
C PRO A 5 11.09 10.57 10.79
N PHE A 6 10.65 9.31 10.62
CA PHE A 6 9.90 8.56 11.63
C PHE A 6 10.75 8.01 12.79
N GLY A 7 12.02 8.41 12.91
CA GLY A 7 12.86 8.14 14.08
C GLY A 7 12.78 6.70 14.60
N ASN A 8 12.46 6.54 15.89
CA ASN A 8 12.33 5.23 16.53
C ASN A 8 10.88 4.71 16.46
N LEU A 9 10.64 3.65 15.69
CA LEU A 9 9.32 3.03 15.51
C LEU A 9 8.76 2.33 16.77
N THR A 10 9.56 2.14 17.82
CA THR A 10 9.03 1.67 19.11
C THR A 10 8.29 2.77 19.86
N ASP A 11 8.65 4.04 19.61
CA ASP A 11 7.94 5.22 20.12
C ASP A 11 6.80 5.60 19.16
N TRP A 12 5.86 4.67 19.01
CA TRP A 12 4.84 4.73 17.97
C TRP A 12 3.85 5.89 18.14
N GLY A 13 3.72 6.46 19.34
CA GLY A 13 2.89 7.65 19.56
C GLY A 13 3.44 8.84 18.78
N THR A 14 4.71 9.18 19.02
CA THR A 14 5.43 10.25 18.29
C THR A 14 5.43 10.01 16.78
N VAL A 15 5.55 8.75 16.34
CA VAL A 15 5.50 8.41 14.91
C VAL A 15 4.11 8.65 14.33
N LEU A 16 3.03 8.31 15.05
CA LEU A 16 1.67 8.57 14.58
C LEU A 16 1.35 10.06 14.51
N ASP A 17 1.76 10.84 15.52
CA ASP A 17 1.56 12.29 15.53
C ASP A 17 2.25 12.96 14.33
N LEU A 18 3.51 12.59 14.08
CA LEU A 18 4.25 13.05 12.90
C LEU A 18 3.62 12.56 11.59
N PHE A 19 3.11 11.33 11.57
CA PHE A 19 2.47 10.76 10.39
C PHE A 19 1.18 11.51 10.02
N GLU A 20 0.38 11.89 11.03
CA GLU A 20 -0.81 12.71 10.88
C GLU A 20 -0.45 14.11 10.37
N GLU A 21 0.53 14.76 10.98
CA GLU A 21 1.02 16.08 10.54
C GLU A 21 1.49 16.07 9.07
N LEU A 22 2.32 15.09 8.68
CA LEU A 22 2.80 14.95 7.31
C LEU A 22 1.67 14.64 6.33
N GLY A 23 0.67 13.88 6.77
CA GLY A 23 -0.51 13.55 5.98
C GLY A 23 -1.37 14.79 5.70
N ASP A 24 -1.63 15.59 6.73
CA ASP A 24 -2.46 16.78 6.64
C ASP A 24 -1.77 17.91 5.84
N ASN A 25 -0.44 17.94 5.88
CA ASN A 25 0.36 18.85 5.07
C ASN A 25 0.62 18.36 3.63
N GLY A 26 0.20 17.14 3.28
CA GLY A 26 0.40 16.55 1.95
C GLY A 26 1.84 16.19 1.61
N THR A 27 2.73 16.09 2.60
CA THR A 27 4.18 15.86 2.43
C THR A 27 4.60 14.40 2.65
N LEU A 28 3.65 13.49 2.85
CA LEU A 28 3.92 12.04 2.96
C LEU A 28 4.67 11.47 1.74
N SER A 29 4.45 12.04 0.55
CA SER A 29 5.12 11.63 -0.70
C SER A 29 6.63 11.83 -0.66
N GLU A 30 7.14 12.72 0.20
CA GLU A 30 8.57 12.99 0.38
C GLU A 30 9.24 11.97 1.33
N CYS A 31 8.43 11.24 2.10
CA CYS A 31 8.86 10.38 3.20
C CYS A 31 8.80 8.88 2.88
N GLN A 32 8.72 8.51 1.60
CA GLN A 32 8.47 7.12 1.17
C GLN A 32 9.46 6.06 1.71
N PRO A 33 10.78 6.31 1.85
CA PRO A 33 11.69 5.35 2.49
C PRO A 33 11.29 5.03 3.93
N GLY A 34 10.83 6.05 4.66
CA GLY A 34 10.29 5.89 6.01
C GLY A 34 8.99 5.08 6.03
N LEU A 35 8.10 5.29 5.04
CA LEU A 35 6.88 4.48 4.88
C LEU A 35 7.21 3.01 4.64
N VAL A 36 8.18 2.74 3.76
CA VAL A 36 8.68 1.37 3.52
C VAL A 36 9.20 0.75 4.81
N ARG A 37 9.96 1.51 5.62
CA ARG A 37 10.46 1.05 6.92
C ARG A 37 9.31 0.72 7.89
N ILE A 38 8.28 1.56 7.96
CA ILE A 38 7.07 1.31 8.76
C ILE A 38 6.37 0.02 8.31
N LEU A 39 6.14 -0.15 7.00
CA LEU A 39 5.50 -1.35 6.46
C LEU A 39 6.30 -2.64 6.76
N ARG A 40 7.63 -2.57 6.75
CA ARG A 40 8.52 -3.69 7.12
C ARG A 40 8.53 -3.99 8.62
N TYR A 41 8.23 -3.01 9.46
CA TYR A 41 8.36 -3.14 10.92
C TYR A 41 7.25 -4.00 11.54
N LYS A 42 7.56 -5.24 11.93
CA LYS A 42 6.59 -6.20 12.50
C LYS A 42 6.18 -5.91 13.95
N GLY A 43 6.86 -4.98 14.62
CA GLY A 43 6.66 -4.73 16.06
C GLY A 43 5.43 -3.89 16.41
N ASN A 44 4.79 -3.25 15.44
CA ASN A 44 3.61 -2.44 15.68
C ASN A 44 2.60 -2.55 14.52
N TRP A 45 1.49 -3.25 14.78
CA TRP A 45 0.43 -3.46 13.80
C TRP A 45 -0.29 -2.15 13.45
N ARG A 46 -0.52 -1.28 14.44
CA ARG A 46 -1.22 0.00 14.27
C ARG A 46 -0.48 0.93 13.31
N LEU A 47 0.85 1.04 13.44
CA LEU A 47 1.67 1.84 12.52
C LEU A 47 1.52 1.40 11.06
N ARG A 48 1.44 0.08 10.81
CA ARG A 48 1.26 -0.45 9.45
C ARG A 48 -0.11 -0.11 8.89
N GLU A 49 -1.16 -0.26 9.69
CA GLU A 49 -2.51 0.03 9.25
C GLU A 49 -2.67 1.52 8.91
N GLU A 50 -2.21 2.41 9.79
CA GLU A 50 -2.26 3.86 9.53
C GLU A 50 -1.44 4.24 8.30
N ALA A 51 -0.27 3.62 8.12
CA ALA A 51 0.52 3.82 6.92
C ALA A 51 -0.24 3.43 5.65
N LEU A 52 -0.84 2.22 5.61
CA LEU A 52 -1.57 1.74 4.44
C LEU A 52 -2.78 2.60 4.10
N LYS A 53 -3.50 3.12 5.10
CA LYS A 53 -4.66 4.00 4.89
C LYS A 53 -4.32 5.27 4.10
N ARG A 54 -3.13 5.86 4.34
CA ARG A 54 -2.68 7.08 3.66
C ARG A 54 -1.84 6.83 2.41
N ILE A 55 -1.17 5.67 2.29
CA ILE A 55 -0.30 5.38 1.12
C ILE A 55 -1.04 5.49 -0.21
N GLY A 56 -2.33 5.14 -0.23
CA GLY A 56 -3.17 5.29 -1.43
C GLY A 56 -3.32 6.72 -1.96
N GLU A 57 -3.01 7.73 -1.15
CA GLU A 57 -3.13 9.16 -1.47
C GLU A 57 -1.82 9.77 -2.00
N ILE A 58 -0.72 9.01 -1.94
CA ILE A 58 0.60 9.48 -2.36
C ILE A 58 0.65 9.65 -3.87
N GLN A 59 1.00 10.87 -4.29
CA GLN A 59 1.34 11.18 -5.67
C GLN A 59 2.74 10.62 -6.00
N ASN A 60 2.89 10.00 -7.16
CA ASN A 60 4.15 9.40 -7.62
C ASN A 60 4.78 8.41 -6.60
N PRO A 61 4.07 7.34 -6.21
CA PRO A 61 4.62 6.32 -5.33
C PRO A 61 5.80 5.62 -6.03
N SER A 62 6.84 5.31 -5.27
CA SER A 62 8.02 4.62 -5.79
C SER A 62 7.82 3.13 -5.94
N ASP A 63 8.56 2.53 -6.87
CA ASP A 63 8.65 1.07 -7.06
C ASP A 63 8.84 0.32 -5.73
N GLU A 64 9.69 0.82 -4.84
CA GLU A 64 9.96 0.17 -3.54
C GLU A 64 8.72 0.20 -2.63
N LEU A 65 8.01 1.33 -2.57
CA LEU A 65 6.80 1.46 -1.78
C LEU A 65 5.70 0.52 -2.30
N ILE A 66 5.46 0.52 -3.61
CA ILE A 66 4.47 -0.36 -4.25
C ILE A 66 4.82 -1.83 -4.01
N SER A 67 6.08 -2.21 -4.21
CA SER A 67 6.57 -3.57 -3.95
C SER A 67 6.37 -4.00 -2.50
N GLN A 68 6.58 -3.09 -1.55
CA GLN A 68 6.36 -3.38 -0.15
C GLN A 68 4.87 -3.56 0.18
N VAL A 69 3.96 -2.79 -0.43
CA VAL A 69 2.51 -3.00 -0.29
C VAL A 69 2.07 -4.34 -0.91
N MET A 70 2.60 -4.69 -2.09
CA MET A 70 2.35 -6.01 -2.71
C MET A 70 2.86 -7.17 -1.83
N THR A 71 3.99 -6.98 -1.16
CA THR A 71 4.54 -7.96 -0.21
C THR A 71 3.58 -8.21 0.95
N ILE A 72 2.95 -7.15 1.49
CA ILE A 72 1.94 -7.28 2.56
C ILE A 72 0.70 -7.99 2.04
N LEU A 73 0.19 -7.62 0.86
CA LEU A 73 -0.99 -8.26 0.26
C LEU A 73 -0.84 -9.79 0.15
N ALA A 74 0.35 -10.25 -0.22
CA ALA A 74 0.67 -11.66 -0.42
C ALA A 74 1.24 -12.40 0.81
N ASP A 75 1.39 -11.74 1.96
CA ASP A 75 1.87 -12.41 3.17
C ASP A 75 0.73 -13.19 3.82
N ASP A 76 0.73 -14.52 3.65
CA ASP A 76 -0.28 -15.40 4.27
C ASP A 76 -0.07 -15.59 5.79
N ASN A 77 0.98 -15.01 6.38
CA ASN A 77 1.30 -15.13 7.80
C ASN A 77 0.83 -13.94 8.65
N ILE A 78 0.12 -12.98 8.05
CA ILE A 78 -0.43 -11.83 8.76
C ILE A 78 -1.96 -11.82 8.68
N TYR A 79 -2.59 -11.13 9.63
CA TYR A 79 -4.04 -11.03 9.72
C TYR A 79 -4.64 -10.35 8.48
N TYR A 80 -5.88 -10.69 8.13
CA TYR A 80 -6.47 -10.26 6.86
C TYR A 80 -6.71 -8.75 6.75
N ASP A 81 -6.97 -8.04 7.85
CA ASP A 81 -7.27 -6.60 7.80
C ASP A 81 -6.12 -5.80 7.18
N VAL A 82 -4.86 -6.08 7.54
CA VAL A 82 -3.71 -5.41 6.92
C VAL A 82 -3.52 -5.80 5.45
N ARG A 83 -3.88 -7.02 5.05
CA ARG A 83 -3.86 -7.45 3.64
C ARG A 83 -4.95 -6.76 2.83
N ILE A 84 -6.13 -6.58 3.42
CA ILE A 84 -7.25 -5.83 2.84
C ILE A 84 -6.84 -4.37 2.64
N LEU A 85 -6.26 -3.73 3.67
CA LEU A 85 -5.74 -2.36 3.57
C LEU A 85 -4.65 -2.22 2.49
N ALA A 86 -3.79 -3.23 2.32
CA ALA A 86 -2.82 -3.24 1.23
C ALA A 86 -3.49 -3.31 -0.15
N GLY A 87 -4.53 -4.12 -0.30
CA GLY A 87 -5.32 -4.18 -1.54
C GLY A 87 -6.03 -2.87 -1.84
N GLU A 88 -6.62 -2.22 -0.84
CA GLU A 88 -7.25 -0.91 -0.96
C GLU A 88 -6.24 0.19 -1.32
N ALA A 89 -5.05 0.17 -0.70
CA ALA A 89 -3.98 1.11 -1.02
C ALA A 89 -3.52 0.96 -2.48
N LEU A 90 -3.33 -0.27 -2.97
CA LEU A 90 -2.97 -0.53 -4.38
C LEU A 90 -4.08 -0.09 -5.33
N THR A 91 -5.35 -0.34 -4.98
CA THR A 91 -6.52 0.12 -5.75
C THR A 91 -6.48 1.64 -5.93
N ARG A 92 -6.21 2.39 -4.86
CA ARG A 92 -6.10 3.86 -4.92
C ARG A 92 -4.87 4.33 -5.68
N ILE A 93 -3.72 3.66 -5.52
CA ILE A 93 -2.51 3.95 -6.29
C ILE A 93 -2.79 3.83 -7.79
N LEU A 94 -3.40 2.71 -8.23
CA LEU A 94 -3.70 2.49 -9.64
C LEU A 94 -4.60 3.57 -10.25
N ARG A 95 -5.51 4.16 -9.46
CA ARG A 95 -6.37 5.27 -9.88
C ARG A 95 -5.66 6.62 -9.96
N ASN A 96 -4.55 6.78 -9.24
CA ASN A 96 -3.88 8.06 -9.03
C ASN A 96 -2.55 8.19 -9.80
N ILE A 97 -2.06 7.13 -10.43
CA ILE A 97 -0.82 7.15 -11.22
C ILE A 97 -1.10 7.52 -12.69
N ASP A 98 -0.20 8.30 -13.28
CA ASP A 98 -0.26 8.64 -14.71
C ASP A 98 -0.08 7.40 -15.60
N ASN A 99 -0.75 7.41 -16.77
CA ASN A 99 -0.88 6.26 -17.68
C ASN A 99 0.46 5.57 -18.04
N ASP A 100 1.51 6.35 -18.36
CA ASP A 100 2.83 5.82 -18.77
C ASP A 100 3.53 4.98 -17.68
N TYR A 101 3.27 5.27 -16.40
CA TYR A 101 3.83 4.54 -15.27
C TYR A 101 2.94 3.36 -14.86
N SER A 102 1.69 3.35 -15.32
CA SER A 102 0.65 2.43 -14.86
C SER A 102 0.83 1.00 -15.37
N ASP A 103 1.31 0.80 -16.60
CA ASP A 103 1.28 -0.53 -17.25
C ASP A 103 2.04 -1.62 -16.50
N LYS A 104 3.27 -1.31 -16.07
CA LYS A 104 4.11 -2.26 -15.33
C LYS A 104 3.49 -2.58 -13.97
N ILE A 105 3.03 -1.54 -13.26
CA ILE A 105 2.44 -1.68 -11.93
C ILE A 105 1.15 -2.48 -12.01
N SER A 106 0.25 -2.12 -12.93
CA SER A 106 -1.00 -2.81 -13.22
C SER A 106 -0.75 -4.28 -13.54
N MET A 107 0.25 -4.60 -14.37
CA MET A 107 0.60 -5.98 -14.70
C MET A 107 1.08 -6.77 -13.46
N ASP A 108 1.94 -6.20 -12.62
CA ASP A 108 2.46 -6.88 -11.43
C ASP A 108 1.36 -7.08 -10.37
N VAL A 109 0.54 -6.05 -10.14
CA VAL A 109 -0.64 -6.11 -9.26
C VAL A 109 -1.65 -7.14 -9.77
N ARG A 110 -1.88 -7.21 -11.08
CA ARG A 110 -2.75 -8.21 -11.69
C ARG A 110 -2.24 -9.62 -11.43
N LYS A 111 -0.96 -9.91 -11.69
CA LYS A 111 -0.36 -11.24 -11.50
C LYS A 111 -0.50 -11.72 -10.06
N ILE A 112 -0.16 -10.87 -9.08
CA ILE A 112 -0.25 -11.25 -7.67
C ILE A 112 -1.70 -11.48 -7.24
N THR A 113 -2.63 -10.66 -7.75
CA THR A 113 -4.06 -10.79 -7.46
C THR A 113 -4.65 -12.06 -8.08
N GLU A 114 -4.29 -12.42 -9.31
CA GLU A 114 -4.68 -13.68 -9.97
C GLU A 114 -4.18 -14.88 -9.17
N LYS A 115 -2.92 -14.85 -8.70
CA LYS A 115 -2.37 -15.90 -7.86
C LYS A 115 -3.16 -16.05 -6.55
N LEU A 116 -3.47 -14.96 -5.86
CA LEU A 116 -4.21 -14.99 -4.59
C LEU A 116 -5.64 -15.49 -4.77
N ARG A 117 -6.29 -15.14 -5.89
CA ARG A 117 -7.65 -15.60 -6.24
C ARG A 117 -7.70 -17.05 -6.73
N SER A 118 -6.56 -17.66 -7.04
CA SER A 118 -6.48 -19.08 -7.45
C SER A 118 -6.65 -20.06 -6.28
N THR A 119 -6.60 -19.57 -5.04
CA THR A 119 -6.87 -20.35 -3.83
C THR A 119 -8.08 -19.76 -3.11
N PRO A 120 -8.84 -20.57 -2.35
CA PRO A 120 -9.92 -20.05 -1.52
C PRO A 120 -9.40 -18.98 -0.54
N GLN A 121 -10.07 -17.83 -0.53
CA GLN A 121 -9.78 -16.71 0.38
C GLN A 121 -11.01 -16.45 1.25
N PRO A 122 -10.86 -15.84 2.45
CA PRO A 122 -12.02 -15.40 3.22
C PRO A 122 -12.86 -14.39 2.43
N PRO A 123 -14.20 -14.37 2.59
CA PRO A 123 -15.08 -13.54 1.78
C PRO A 123 -14.74 -12.05 1.74
N LEU A 124 -14.32 -11.47 2.87
CA LEU A 124 -13.92 -10.06 2.93
C LEU A 124 -12.66 -9.78 2.11
N PHE A 125 -11.67 -10.68 2.19
CA PHE A 125 -10.43 -10.53 1.43
C PHE A 125 -10.65 -10.81 -0.06
N GLU A 126 -11.48 -11.79 -0.40
CA GLU A 126 -11.89 -12.05 -1.78
C GLU A 126 -12.55 -10.81 -2.42
N ASN A 127 -13.39 -10.10 -1.67
CA ASN A 127 -13.99 -8.85 -2.15
C ASN A 127 -12.93 -7.78 -2.44
N ALA A 128 -11.97 -7.58 -1.53
CA ALA A 128 -10.85 -6.66 -1.74
C ALA A 128 -10.02 -7.03 -2.99
N LEU A 129 -9.70 -8.32 -3.16
CA LEU A 129 -8.99 -8.82 -4.34
C LEU A 129 -9.79 -8.63 -5.64
N ARG A 130 -11.11 -8.76 -5.61
CA ARG A 130 -11.96 -8.52 -6.77
C ARG A 130 -11.93 -7.06 -7.21
N HIS A 131 -12.02 -6.12 -6.26
CA HIS A 131 -11.91 -4.69 -6.55
C HIS A 131 -10.53 -4.35 -7.13
N LEU A 132 -9.47 -4.83 -6.49
CA LEU A 132 -8.10 -4.63 -6.97
C LEU A 132 -7.88 -5.20 -8.38
N TYR A 133 -8.39 -6.39 -8.66
CA TYR A 133 -8.29 -7.01 -9.98
C TYR A 133 -9.00 -6.19 -11.05
N SER A 134 -10.18 -5.67 -10.74
CA SER A 134 -10.94 -4.82 -11.65
C SER A 134 -10.14 -3.59 -12.05
N GLU A 135 -9.56 -2.88 -11.09
CA GLU A 135 -8.71 -1.70 -11.39
C GLU A 135 -7.47 -2.09 -12.20
N ALA A 136 -6.77 -3.15 -11.81
CA ALA A 136 -5.55 -3.61 -12.52
C ALA A 136 -5.81 -4.15 -13.93
N THR A 137 -7.07 -4.31 -14.33
CA THR A 137 -7.49 -4.80 -15.65
C THR A 137 -8.33 -3.79 -16.44
N HIS A 138 -8.59 -2.61 -15.89
CA HIS A 138 -9.33 -1.58 -16.62
C HIS A 138 -8.57 -1.23 -17.90
N PRO A 139 -9.14 -1.49 -19.09
CA PRO A 139 -8.56 -1.00 -20.33
C PRO A 139 -8.64 0.53 -20.30
N GLU A 140 -7.56 1.20 -20.65
CA GLU A 140 -7.56 2.63 -20.90
C GLU A 140 -8.76 2.99 -21.78
N VAL A 141 -9.74 3.71 -21.22
CA VAL A 141 -10.75 4.37 -22.05
C VAL A 141 -10.06 5.60 -22.60
N MET A 142 -9.46 5.44 -23.79
CA MET A 142 -9.07 6.56 -24.67
C MET A 142 -10.30 7.38 -25.10
#